data_AF-A0A957SBR3-F1
#
_entry.id   AF-A0A957SBR3-F1
#
_cell.length_a   1.000
_cell.length_b   1.000
_cell.length_c   1.000
_cell.angle_alpha   90.00
_cell.angle_beta   90.00
_cell.angle_gamma   90.00
#
_symmetry.space_group_name_H-M   'P 1'
#
loop_
_entity.id
_entity.type
_entity.pdbx_description
1 polymer ?
#
loop_
_entity_poly.entity_id
_entity_poly.type
_entity_poly.pdbx_seq_one_letter_code
_entity_poly.pdbx_strand_id
1 'polypeptide(L)'
;HYHAAAMDGYAVAAERTHGATETSPKRLVVGVDAMPVDTGDPLPPGTNAVIMIEETQLFPGDEPAGSGGSTIEIMKASPPWQYVRPLG
;
A
#
# COMPACT_ATOMS: atom_id res chain seq x y z
N HIS A 1 4.94 -20.60 9.05
CA HIS A 1 4.31 -19.37 9.55
C HIS A 1 4.84 -18.17 8.78
N TYR A 2 3.97 -17.40 8.13
CA TYR A 2 4.29 -16.14 7.46
C TYR A 2 3.12 -15.15 7.62
N HIS A 3 3.36 -13.86 7.39
CA HIS A 3 2.29 -12.85 7.36
C HIS A 3 1.80 -12.70 5.92
N ALA A 4 0.49 -12.79 5.73
CA ALA A 4 -0.13 -12.74 4.42
C ALA A 4 -1.14 -11.61 4.32
N ALA A 5 -1.32 -11.11 3.10
CA ALA A 5 -2.38 -10.18 2.77
C ALA A 5 -3.74 -10.83 3.05
N ALA A 6 -4.63 -10.09 3.71
CA ALA A 6 -6.01 -10.50 3.96
C ALA A 6 -6.97 -9.97 2.89
N MET A 7 -6.52 -9.05 2.03
CA MET A 7 -7.27 -8.37 0.97
C MET A 7 -6.36 -8.10 -0.23
N ASP A 8 -6.96 -7.89 -1.40
CA ASP A 8 -6.24 -7.43 -2.60
C ASP A 8 -5.93 -5.93 -2.48
N GLY A 9 -4.73 -5.53 -2.88
CA GLY A 9 -4.32 -4.13 -2.82
C GLY A 9 -2.82 -3.92 -2.79
N TYR A 10 -2.36 -3.05 -1.88
CA TYR A 10 -0.97 -2.64 -1.81
C TYR A 10 -0.39 -2.83 -0.41
N ALA A 11 0.64 -3.67 -0.29
CA ALA A 11 1.45 -3.78 0.90
C ALA A 11 2.37 -2.57 1.05
N VAL A 12 2.38 -1.98 2.24
CA VAL A 12 3.10 -0.75 2.56
C VAL A 12 3.81 -0.88 3.91
N ALA A 13 4.82 -0.05 4.15
CA ALA A 13 5.21 0.30 5.51
C ALA A 13 4.18 1.29 6.07
N ALA A 14 3.49 0.95 7.16
CA ALA A 14 2.43 1.77 7.76
C ALA A 14 2.86 3.23 7.99
N GLU A 15 4.13 3.45 8.36
CA GLU A 15 4.72 4.76 8.60
C GLU A 15 4.72 5.64 7.34
N ARG A 16 4.78 5.03 6.16
CA ARG A 16 4.67 5.74 4.87
C ARG A 16 3.28 6.29 4.64
N THR A 17 2.26 5.77 5.30
CA THR A 17 0.88 6.25 5.19
C THR A 17 0.52 7.34 6.19
N HIS A 18 1.38 7.59 7.19
CA HIS A 18 1.11 8.60 8.23
C HIS A 18 0.81 9.98 7.64
N GLY A 19 -0.20 10.62 8.22
CA GLY A 19 -0.69 11.94 7.81
C GLY A 19 -1.70 11.93 6.66
N ALA A 20 -1.96 10.79 6.02
CA ALA A 20 -2.98 10.70 4.99
C ALA A 20 -4.39 10.87 5.61
N THR A 21 -5.12 11.86 5.10
CA THR A 21 -6.53 12.14 5.43
C THR A 21 -7.29 12.55 4.17
N GLU A 22 -8.62 12.60 4.23
CA GLU A 22 -9.44 13.05 3.08
C GLU A 22 -9.09 14.47 2.62
N THR A 23 -8.70 15.35 3.56
CA THR A 23 -8.29 16.73 3.27
C THR A 23 -6.80 16.90 2.99
N SER A 24 -6.00 15.86 3.22
CA SER A 24 -4.56 15.82 2.95
C SER A 24 -4.20 14.42 2.41
N PRO A 25 -4.64 14.09 1.19
CA PRO A 25 -4.35 12.79 0.60
C PRO A 25 -2.85 12.64 0.35
N LYS A 26 -2.37 11.40 0.29
CA LYS A 26 -0.97 11.09 0.10
C LYS A 26 -0.76 10.22 -1.11
N ARG A 27 0.25 10.54 -1.91
CA ARG A 27 0.69 9.71 -3.03
C ARG A 27 1.86 8.81 -2.63
N LEU A 28 1.78 7.55 -3.00
CA LEU A 28 2.80 6.53 -2.79
C LEU A 28 3.24 5.98 -4.15
N VAL A 29 4.54 5.82 -4.35
CA VAL A 29 5.06 5.29 -5.62
C VAL A 29 4.89 3.78 -5.65
N VAL A 30 4.20 3.27 -6.67
CA VAL A 30 4.00 1.82 -6.85
C VAL A 30 5.33 1.16 -7.20
N GLY A 31 5.64 0.05 -6.54
CA GLY A 31 6.91 -0.66 -6.64
C GLY A 31 8.04 -0.08 -5.77
N VAL A 32 7.79 1.00 -5.03
CA VAL A 32 8.77 1.62 -4.11
C VAL A 32 8.18 1.77 -2.71
N ASP A 33 7.11 2.54 -2.57
CA ASP A 33 6.42 2.76 -1.30
C ASP A 33 5.24 1.80 -1.11
N ALA A 34 4.67 1.31 -2.21
CA ALA A 34 3.48 0.47 -2.26
C ALA A 34 3.69 -0.72 -3.21
N MET A 35 3.59 -1.95 -2.68
CA MET A 35 3.83 -3.18 -3.42
C MET A 35 2.50 -3.89 -3.69
N PRO A 36 2.12 -4.16 -4.95
CA PRO A 36 0.86 -4.86 -5.23
C PRO A 36 0.89 -6.26 -4.63
N VAL A 37 -0.22 -6.67 -4.01
CA VAL A 37 -0.43 -7.98 -3.40
C VAL A 37 -1.86 -8.45 -3.62
N ASP A 38 -2.03 -9.75 -3.85
CA ASP A 38 -3.33 -10.41 -3.86
C ASP A 38 -3.60 -11.09 -2.50
N THR A 39 -4.86 -11.40 -2.23
CA THR A 39 -5.30 -12.06 -1.01
C THR A 39 -4.59 -13.41 -0.81
N GLY A 40 -3.85 -13.53 0.29
CA GLY A 40 -3.07 -14.72 0.61
C GLY A 40 -1.59 -14.62 0.26
N ASP A 41 -1.18 -13.61 -0.52
CA ASP A 41 0.24 -13.39 -0.80
C ASP A 41 1.03 -13.08 0.47
N PRO A 42 2.28 -13.57 0.59
CA PRO A 42 3.17 -13.16 1.66
C PRO A 42 3.48 -11.67 1.57
N LEU A 43 3.56 -10.99 2.72
CA LEU A 43 3.93 -9.58 2.73
C LEU A 43 5.38 -9.39 2.21
N PRO A 44 5.60 -8.47 1.25
CA PRO A 44 6.93 -8.10 0.80
C PRO A 44 7.80 -7.56 1.94
N PRO A 45 9.13 -7.75 1.89
CA PRO A 45 10.04 -7.24 2.92
C PRO A 45 9.88 -5.74 3.15
N GLY A 46 9.92 -5.33 4.42
CA GLY A 46 9.77 -3.92 4.81
C GLY A 46 8.34 -3.40 4.80
N THR A 47 7.34 -4.24 4.49
CA THR A 47 5.92 -3.90 4.63
C THR A 47 5.33 -4.53 5.88
N ASN A 48 4.32 -3.89 6.46
CA ASN A 48 3.64 -4.36 7.67
C ASN A 48 2.13 -4.05 7.68
N ALA A 49 1.57 -3.52 6.60
CA ALA A 49 0.14 -3.27 6.43
C ALA A 49 -0.25 -3.43 4.96
N VAL A 50 -1.52 -3.67 4.69
CA VAL A 50 -2.10 -3.67 3.33
C VAL A 50 -3.16 -2.58 3.27
N ILE A 51 -3.18 -1.82 2.17
CA ILE A 51 -4.26 -0.88 1.83
C ILE A 51 -5.11 -1.58 0.77
N MET A 52 -6.42 -1.70 0.99
CA MET A 52 -7.33 -2.33 0.04
C MET A 52 -7.34 -1.55 -1.28
N ILE A 53 -7.40 -2.24 -2.41
CA ILE A 53 -7.37 -1.59 -3.73
C ILE A 53 -8.50 -0.57 -3.91
N GLU A 54 -9.67 -0.80 -3.32
CA GLU A 54 -10.82 0.09 -3.37
C GLU A 54 -10.62 1.40 -2.57
N GLU A 55 -9.67 1.43 -1.63
CA GLU A 55 -9.28 2.63 -0.88
C GLU A 55 -8.15 3.41 -1.58
N THR A 56 -7.77 3.01 -2.79
CA THR A 56 -6.69 3.64 -3.57
C THR A 56 -7.19 4.18 -4.91
N GLN A 57 -6.59 5.26 -5.36
CA GLN A 57 -6.76 5.76 -6.73
C GLN A 57 -5.43 5.69 -7.48
N LEU A 58 -5.41 5.00 -8.63
CA LEU A 58 -4.21 4.83 -9.44
C LEU A 58 -4.00 6.03 -10.39
N PHE A 59 -2.76 6.54 -10.44
CA PHE A 59 -2.31 7.59 -11.36
C PHE A 59 -1.13 7.08 -12.19
N PRO A 60 -1.37 6.57 -13.42
CA PRO A 60 -0.30 6.13 -14.31
C PRO A 60 0.54 7.30 -14.81
N GLY A 61 1.86 7.14 -14.85
CA GLY A 61 2.80 8.16 -15.35
C GLY A 61 3.07 9.32 -14.37
N ASP A 62 2.59 9.23 -13.13
CA ASP A 62 2.67 10.28 -12.11
C ASP A 62 3.87 10.10 -11.16
N GLU A 63 4.87 9.33 -11.57
CA GLU A 63 6.08 9.13 -10.76
C GLU A 63 6.99 10.39 -10.81
N PRO A 64 7.49 10.89 -9.67
CA PRO A 64 8.22 12.17 -9.61
C PRO A 64 9.46 12.26 -10.51
N ALA A 65 10.09 11.13 -10.87
CA ALA A 65 11.27 11.09 -11.73
C ALA A 65 10.94 11.00 -13.24
N GLY A 66 9.67 10.99 -13.64
CA GLY A 66 9.28 10.94 -15.06
C GLY A 66 9.59 9.61 -15.75
N SER A 67 9.85 8.54 -15.00
CA SER A 67 10.21 7.21 -15.51
C SER A 67 9.04 6.45 -16.15
N GLY A 68 7.83 7.03 -16.15
CA GLY A 68 6.60 6.36 -16.58
C GLY A 68 6.00 5.41 -15.52
N GLY A 69 6.47 5.47 -14.27
CA GLY A 69 5.90 4.72 -13.15
C GLY A 69 4.51 5.23 -12.74
N SER A 70 3.83 4.46 -11.89
CA SER A 70 2.51 4.80 -11.36
C SER A 70 2.59 5.19 -9.88
N THR A 71 1.70 6.08 -9.45
CA THR A 71 1.45 6.34 -8.03
C THR A 71 0.04 5.88 -7.65
N ILE A 72 -0.14 5.56 -6.37
CA ILE A 72 -1.48 5.46 -5.78
C ILE A 72 -1.70 6.62 -4.83
N GLU A 73 -2.91 7.14 -4.81
CA GLU A 73 -3.35 8.11 -3.81
C GLU A 73 -4.21 7.45 -2.76
N ILE A 74 -3.94 7.77 -1.50
CA ILE A 74 -4.68 7.29 -0.33
C ILE A 74 -5.24 8.46 0.47
N MET A 75 -6.47 8.29 0.96
CA MET A 75 -7.18 9.30 1.77
C MET A 75 -7.20 8.96 3.26
N LYS A 76 -6.59 7.83 3.66
CA LYS A 76 -6.54 7.39 5.05
C LYS A 76 -5.24 6.64 5.32
N ALA A 77 -4.64 6.90 6.48
CA ALA A 77 -3.50 6.14 6.95
C ALA A 77 -3.88 4.69 7.30
N SER A 78 -2.98 3.76 7.01
CA SER A 78 -3.13 2.34 7.36
C SER A 78 -2.28 2.03 8.60
N PRO A 79 -2.87 1.75 9.77
CA PRO A 79 -2.11 1.33 10.94
C PRO A 79 -1.38 -0.01 10.71
N PRO A 80 -0.29 -0.27 11.47
CA PRO A 80 0.40 -1.55 11.41
C PRO A 80 -0.54 -2.74 11.55
N TRP A 81 -0.31 -3.75 10.72
CA TRP A 81 -1.05 -5.02 10.66
C TRP A 81 -2.48 -4.93 10.15
N GLN A 82 -2.93 -3.77 9.64
CA GLN A 82 -4.22 -3.66 8.98
C GLN A 82 -4.26 -4.56 7.73
N TYR A 83 -5.32 -5.37 7.63
CA TYR A 83 -5.52 -6.35 6.56
C TYR A 83 -4.33 -7.32 6.39
N VAL A 84 -3.64 -7.64 7.49
CA VAL A 84 -2.62 -8.67 7.55
C VAL A 84 -3.10 -9.80 8.43
N ARG A 85 -2.94 -11.05 7.98
CA ARG A 85 -3.26 -12.25 8.75
C ARG A 85 -2.01 -13.12 8.90
N PRO A 86 -1.73 -13.67 10.10
CA PRO A 86 -0.73 -14.72 10.22
C PRO A 86 -1.28 -15.98 9.53
N LEU A 87 -0.52 -16.53 8.59
CA LEU A 87 -0.75 -17.86 8.03
C LEU A 87 0.23 -18.84 8.66
N GLY A 88 -0.33 -19.89 9.25
CA GLY A 88 0.36 -20.87 10.08
C GLY A 88 -0.14 -22.26 9.81
#